data_AF-X0TQ74-F1
#
_entry.id   AF-X0TQ74-F1
#
_cell.length_a   1.000
_cell.length_b   1.000
_cell.length_c   1.000
_cell.angle_alpha   90.00
_cell.angle_beta   90.00
_cell.angle_gamma   90.00
#
_symmetry.space_group_name_H-M   'P 1'
#
loop_
_entity.id
_entity.type
_entity.pdbx_description
1 polymer ?
#
loop_
_entity_poly.entity_id
_entity_poly.type
_entity_poly.pdbx_seq_one_letter_code
_entity_poly.pdbx_strand_id
1 'polypeptide(L)'
;HKVYAWNGDGSAVSGWPRSTGGNMAAPPALGDLDGDGDGDLEIVIGCGHEGDPYNPAPCTDLYAWHGNGIPVSGFPMSPSPNTGWPADPNGLPYSPVLADYDGDDSVEILVLNRWSWGISTVGSGGQDQPDASLRTGAYTLSSTPHVDDVDGDGKLEVVVGGATSGGANGAVYIWDVNGDADDALPWPMFHQNVARTGRCSLFLRPSLGFPGEIRVFHQYGSGETETGYVSVRNEGEGTFDWSITHAITRLQTIPPSGTVTSIAPVQFVITTTD
;
A
#
# COMPACT_ATOMS: atom_id res chain seq x y z
N HIS A 1 -22.89 -8.16 9.95
CA HIS A 1 -22.16 -6.89 10.18
C HIS A 1 -22.10 -6.12 8.85
N LYS A 2 -21.48 -4.93 8.80
CA LYS A 2 -21.39 -4.13 7.57
C LYS A 2 -20.06 -3.38 7.48
N VAL A 3 -19.57 -3.21 6.26
CA VAL A 3 -18.48 -2.31 5.90
C VAL A 3 -19.07 -1.10 5.18
N TYR A 4 -18.55 0.09 5.50
CA TYR A 4 -19.02 1.36 4.99
C TYR A 4 -17.86 2.10 4.32
N ALA A 5 -18.17 2.93 3.33
CA ALA A 5 -17.20 3.79 2.67
C ALA A 5 -17.79 5.21 2.52
N TRP A 6 -16.92 6.21 2.65
CA TRP A 6 -17.25 7.62 2.54
C TRP A 6 -16.29 8.33 1.60
N ASN A 7 -16.80 9.28 0.84
CA ASN A 7 -16.00 10.22 0.06
C ASN A 7 -15.28 11.20 1.00
N GLY A 8 -14.26 11.89 0.49
CA GLY A 8 -13.50 12.90 1.25
C GLY A 8 -14.33 14.08 1.77
N ASP A 9 -15.52 14.32 1.19
CA ASP A 9 -16.49 15.33 1.65
C ASP A 9 -17.47 14.81 2.73
N GLY A 10 -17.35 13.55 3.12
CA GLY A 10 -18.21 12.88 4.11
C GLY A 10 -19.51 12.29 3.56
N SER A 11 -19.78 12.41 2.26
CA SER A 11 -20.90 11.71 1.63
C SER A 11 -20.64 10.20 1.51
N ALA A 12 -21.70 9.39 1.50
CA ALA A 12 -21.55 7.94 1.34
C ALA A 12 -21.12 7.58 -0.09
N VAL A 13 -20.17 6.65 -0.24
CA VAL A 13 -19.79 6.12 -1.56
C VAL A 13 -20.94 5.28 -2.12
N SER A 14 -21.25 5.48 -3.40
CA SER A 14 -22.29 4.70 -4.08
C SER A 14 -21.98 3.20 -4.03
N GLY A 15 -23.00 2.37 -3.78
CA GLY A 15 -22.85 0.91 -3.65
C GLY A 15 -22.49 0.41 -2.24
N TRP A 16 -22.14 1.32 -1.32
CA TRP A 16 -21.89 1.02 0.09
C TRP A 16 -23.08 1.40 0.97
N PRO A 17 -23.31 0.72 2.11
CA PRO A 17 -22.48 -0.31 2.74
C PRO A 17 -22.65 -1.73 2.17
N ARG A 18 -21.65 -2.59 2.42
CA ARG A 18 -21.68 -4.03 2.10
C ARG A 18 -21.87 -4.88 3.37
N SER A 19 -22.74 -5.88 3.28
CA SER A 19 -23.01 -6.81 4.38
C SER A 19 -21.93 -7.89 4.47
N THR A 20 -21.64 -8.31 5.70
CA THR A 20 -20.63 -9.33 5.98
C THR A 20 -21.15 -10.35 6.99
N GLY A 21 -20.59 -11.57 6.95
CA GLY A 21 -20.96 -12.68 7.82
C GLY A 21 -20.70 -12.40 9.31
N GLY A 22 -19.64 -11.65 9.63
CA GLY A 22 -19.19 -11.39 10.99
C GLY A 22 -18.48 -10.06 11.14
N ASN A 23 -17.98 -9.81 12.35
CA ASN A 23 -17.21 -8.63 12.67
C ASN A 23 -15.92 -8.55 11.82
N MET A 24 -15.50 -7.33 11.51
CA MET A 24 -14.24 -7.03 10.84
C MET A 24 -13.30 -6.42 11.88
N ALA A 25 -12.38 -7.22 12.43
CA ALA A 25 -11.55 -6.80 13.56
C ALA A 25 -10.35 -5.94 13.14
N ALA A 26 -9.82 -6.18 11.94
CA ALA A 26 -8.67 -5.47 11.39
C ALA A 26 -9.09 -4.44 10.32
N PRO A 27 -8.25 -3.41 10.07
CA PRO A 27 -8.47 -2.51 8.95
C PRO A 27 -8.35 -3.24 7.60
N PRO A 28 -8.97 -2.69 6.54
CA PRO A 28 -8.82 -3.21 5.18
C PRO A 28 -7.43 -2.90 4.62
N ALA A 29 -7.11 -3.56 3.52
CA ALA A 29 -6.05 -3.19 2.60
C ALA A 29 -6.62 -2.86 1.22
N LEU A 30 -5.91 -2.01 0.47
CA LEU A 30 -6.32 -1.56 -0.86
C LEU A 30 -5.24 -1.89 -1.88
N GLY A 31 -5.65 -2.37 -3.05
CA GLY A 31 -4.77 -2.64 -4.18
C GLY A 31 -5.59 -2.95 -5.44
N ASP A 32 -4.96 -2.81 -6.59
CA ASP A 32 -5.49 -3.32 -7.86
C ASP A 32 -5.31 -4.84 -7.85
N LEU A 33 -6.41 -5.59 -7.75
CA LEU A 33 -6.37 -7.05 -7.67
C LEU A 33 -6.65 -7.73 -9.01
N ASP A 34 -7.48 -7.15 -9.86
CA ASP A 34 -7.80 -7.77 -11.14
C ASP A 34 -6.85 -7.34 -12.28
N GLY A 35 -5.95 -6.39 -12.01
CA GLY A 35 -4.89 -5.98 -12.91
C GLY A 35 -5.45 -5.34 -14.18
N ASP A 36 -6.66 -4.81 -14.12
CA ASP A 36 -7.37 -4.31 -15.31
C ASP A 36 -6.86 -2.93 -15.76
N GLY A 37 -6.07 -2.27 -14.91
CA GLY A 37 -5.43 -0.98 -15.16
C GLY A 37 -6.42 0.18 -15.29
N ASP A 38 -7.64 0.03 -14.78
CA ASP A 38 -8.67 1.07 -14.79
C ASP A 38 -8.39 2.21 -13.80
N GLY A 39 -7.50 1.95 -12.83
CA GLY A 39 -7.06 2.89 -11.81
C GLY A 39 -7.94 2.92 -10.56
N ASP A 40 -8.96 2.07 -10.49
CA ASP A 40 -9.74 1.80 -9.30
C ASP A 40 -8.95 0.85 -8.36
N LEU A 41 -9.34 0.85 -7.09
CA LEU A 41 -8.75 -0.03 -6.07
C LEU A 41 -9.83 -0.95 -5.52
N GLU A 42 -9.45 -2.20 -5.32
CA GLU A 42 -10.23 -3.16 -4.55
C GLU A 42 -9.96 -3.01 -3.07
N ILE A 43 -10.98 -3.31 -2.27
CA ILE A 43 -10.96 -3.28 -0.82
C ILE A 43 -10.95 -4.71 -0.31
N VAL A 44 -9.85 -5.11 0.34
CA VAL A 44 -9.68 -6.44 0.94
C VAL A 44 -9.82 -6.36 2.45
N ILE A 45 -10.63 -7.23 3.05
CA ILE A 45 -10.80 -7.26 4.51
C ILE A 45 -11.15 -8.65 5.04
N GLY A 46 -10.47 -9.04 6.12
CA GLY A 46 -10.66 -10.31 6.80
C GLY A 46 -11.80 -10.28 7.82
N CYS A 47 -12.64 -11.32 7.79
CA CYS A 47 -13.75 -11.48 8.70
C CYS A 47 -13.40 -12.37 9.89
N GLY A 48 -13.96 -12.01 11.06
CA GLY A 48 -13.74 -12.72 12.31
C GLY A 48 -12.83 -11.96 13.27
N HIS A 49 -12.69 -12.51 14.47
CA HIS A 49 -11.78 -12.05 15.51
C HIS A 49 -10.99 -13.23 16.06
N GLU A 50 -10.00 -12.97 16.91
CA GLU A 50 -9.36 -14.02 17.68
C GLU A 50 -10.39 -14.83 18.48
N GLY A 51 -11.30 -14.21 19.22
CA GLY A 51 -12.28 -14.97 20.02
C GLY A 51 -11.60 -15.80 21.12
N ASP A 52 -12.37 -16.62 21.86
CA ASP A 52 -11.83 -17.55 22.87
C ASP A 52 -11.90 -19.02 22.36
N PRO A 53 -11.18 -19.98 22.94
CA PRO A 53 -11.14 -21.37 22.45
C PRO A 53 -12.49 -22.10 22.45
N TYR A 54 -13.46 -21.60 23.20
CA TYR A 54 -14.80 -22.16 23.37
C TYR A 54 -15.86 -21.37 22.58
N ASN A 55 -15.46 -20.26 21.95
CA ASN A 55 -16.32 -19.45 21.09
C ASN A 55 -15.61 -19.18 19.76
N PRO A 56 -15.77 -20.08 18.76
CA PRO A 56 -15.09 -19.97 17.47
C PRO A 56 -15.44 -18.67 16.76
N ALA A 57 -14.57 -18.22 15.86
CA ALA A 57 -14.81 -17.00 15.12
C ALA A 57 -16.14 -17.11 14.35
N PRO A 58 -17.01 -16.08 14.40
CA PRO A 58 -18.34 -16.14 13.77
C PRO A 58 -18.27 -16.14 12.24
N CYS A 59 -17.07 -15.96 11.66
CA CYS A 59 -16.83 -15.76 10.25
C CYS A 59 -15.35 -15.95 9.95
N THR A 60 -15.02 -16.49 8.77
CA THR A 60 -13.66 -16.79 8.32
C THR A 60 -13.38 -16.33 6.91
N ASP A 61 -14.33 -15.64 6.31
CA ASP A 61 -14.20 -15.24 4.92
C ASP A 61 -13.29 -14.02 4.80
N LEU A 62 -12.43 -14.07 3.80
CA LEU A 62 -11.80 -12.92 3.21
C LEU A 62 -12.77 -12.33 2.19
N TYR A 63 -13.00 -11.03 2.26
CA TYR A 63 -13.83 -10.31 1.31
C TYR A 63 -12.96 -9.39 0.47
N ALA A 64 -13.30 -9.28 -0.81
CA ALA A 64 -12.80 -8.23 -1.69
C ALA A 64 -13.96 -7.62 -2.48
N TRP A 65 -13.95 -6.29 -2.62
CA TRP A 65 -14.89 -5.54 -3.45
C TRP A 65 -14.17 -4.47 -4.25
N HIS A 66 -14.60 -4.23 -5.48
CA HIS A 66 -14.26 -3.01 -6.20
C HIS A 66 -14.73 -1.77 -5.41
N GLY A 67 -14.17 -0.60 -5.70
CA GLY A 67 -14.55 0.66 -5.05
C GLY A 67 -16.04 1.00 -5.11
N ASN A 68 -16.75 0.48 -6.12
CA ASN A 68 -18.20 0.61 -6.30
C ASN A 68 -19.05 -0.40 -5.47
N GLY A 69 -18.42 -1.28 -4.69
CA GLY A 69 -19.06 -2.27 -3.83
C GLY A 69 -19.48 -3.58 -4.52
N ILE A 70 -19.16 -3.77 -5.81
CA ILE A 70 -19.31 -5.05 -6.50
C ILE A 70 -18.23 -6.02 -5.98
N PRO A 71 -18.56 -7.27 -5.61
CA PRO A 71 -17.55 -8.24 -5.20
C PRO A 71 -16.57 -8.55 -6.33
N VAL A 72 -15.29 -8.64 -5.99
CA VAL A 72 -14.26 -9.15 -6.91
C VAL A 72 -14.54 -10.62 -7.20
N SER A 73 -14.25 -11.06 -8.42
CA SER A 73 -14.40 -12.46 -8.80
C SER A 73 -13.61 -13.37 -7.84
N GLY A 74 -14.24 -14.45 -7.38
CA GLY A 74 -13.65 -15.36 -6.39
C GLY A 74 -13.88 -14.98 -4.93
N PHE A 75 -14.41 -13.78 -4.64
CA PHE A 75 -14.72 -13.33 -3.27
C PHE A 75 -16.23 -13.24 -2.99
N PRO A 76 -16.67 -13.46 -1.73
CA PRO A 76 -15.85 -13.88 -0.59
C PRO A 76 -15.37 -15.33 -0.70
N MET A 77 -14.24 -15.62 -0.07
CA MET A 77 -13.65 -16.95 0.02
C MET A 77 -13.07 -17.18 1.41
N SER A 78 -12.90 -18.43 1.85
CA SER A 78 -12.28 -18.74 3.15
C SER A 78 -10.85 -19.24 2.93
N PRO A 79 -9.80 -18.50 3.34
CA PRO A 79 -8.41 -18.92 3.15
C PRO A 79 -8.15 -20.21 3.93
N SER A 80 -7.37 -21.12 3.35
CA SER A 80 -7.00 -22.33 4.07
C SER A 80 -6.21 -21.93 5.30
N PRO A 81 -6.69 -22.24 6.52
CA PRO A 81 -5.97 -21.91 7.72
C PRO A 81 -4.69 -22.75 7.66
N ASN A 82 -3.53 -22.10 7.69
CA ASN A 82 -2.22 -22.74 7.62
C ASN A 82 -1.94 -23.49 8.95
N THR A 83 -2.81 -24.42 9.32
CA THR A 83 -2.85 -25.19 10.55
C THR A 83 -2.58 -26.66 10.21
N GLY A 84 -1.56 -27.28 10.79
CA GLY A 84 -1.37 -28.73 10.62
C GLY A 84 -2.12 -29.56 11.65
N TRP A 85 -3.26 -29.04 12.12
CA TRP A 85 -4.26 -29.79 12.87
C TRP A 85 -5.64 -29.53 12.26
N PRO A 86 -6.50 -30.55 12.13
CA PRO A 86 -7.88 -30.37 11.69
C PRO A 86 -8.66 -29.74 12.85
N ALA A 87 -8.55 -28.43 13.04
CA ALA A 87 -9.35 -27.70 14.03
C ALA A 87 -9.79 -26.35 13.47
N ASP A 88 -11.12 -26.26 13.33
CA ASP A 88 -12.04 -25.13 13.24
C ASP A 88 -11.75 -23.94 12.30
N PRO A 89 -12.82 -23.33 11.74
CA PRO A 89 -12.70 -22.07 11.02
C PRO A 89 -12.00 -21.02 11.90
N ASN A 90 -10.80 -20.62 11.51
CA ASN A 90 -10.05 -19.57 12.19
C ASN A 90 -10.32 -18.23 11.52
N GLY A 91 -10.92 -17.31 12.29
CA GLY A 91 -11.17 -15.94 11.85
C GLY A 91 -9.89 -15.25 11.39
N LEU A 92 -10.07 -14.11 10.73
CA LEU A 92 -9.00 -13.29 10.17
C LEU A 92 -8.88 -11.98 10.99
N PRO A 93 -8.29 -12.04 12.21
CA PRO A 93 -8.23 -10.88 13.10
C PRO A 93 -7.14 -9.87 12.74
N TYR A 94 -6.25 -10.22 11.81
CA TYR A 94 -5.13 -9.39 11.38
C TYR A 94 -5.39 -8.81 10.00
N SER A 95 -4.76 -7.68 9.70
CA SER A 95 -4.99 -6.98 8.44
C SER A 95 -4.43 -7.80 7.28
N PRO A 96 -5.11 -7.85 6.13
CA PRO A 96 -4.48 -8.32 4.91
C PRO A 96 -3.32 -7.39 4.52
N VAL A 97 -2.33 -7.96 3.84
CA VAL A 97 -1.26 -7.23 3.16
C VAL A 97 -1.18 -7.72 1.72
N LEU A 98 -0.89 -6.80 0.81
CA LEU A 98 -0.87 -7.02 -0.63
C LEU A 98 0.54 -6.77 -1.14
N ALA A 99 1.12 -7.80 -1.76
CA ALA A 99 2.46 -7.79 -2.34
C ALA A 99 2.58 -8.89 -3.39
N ASP A 100 3.30 -8.62 -4.47
CA ASP A 100 3.92 -9.65 -5.30
C ASP A 100 5.13 -10.18 -4.54
N TYR A 101 4.91 -11.23 -3.75
CA TYR A 101 5.92 -11.76 -2.82
C TYR A 101 6.74 -12.89 -3.45
N ASP A 102 6.23 -13.50 -4.53
CA ASP A 102 6.88 -14.62 -5.21
C ASP A 102 7.49 -14.27 -6.57
N GLY A 103 7.34 -13.02 -7.01
CA GLY A 103 8.00 -12.46 -8.18
C GLY A 103 7.39 -12.94 -9.50
N ASP A 104 6.07 -13.19 -9.51
CA ASP A 104 5.34 -13.68 -10.67
C ASP A 104 4.61 -12.58 -11.47
N ASP A 105 4.85 -11.31 -11.12
CA ASP A 105 4.21 -10.10 -11.64
C ASP A 105 2.72 -9.98 -11.25
N SER A 106 2.21 -10.84 -10.35
CA SER A 106 0.86 -10.77 -9.78
C SER A 106 0.91 -10.40 -8.31
N VAL A 107 -0.12 -9.69 -7.84
CA VAL A 107 -0.22 -9.32 -6.42
C VAL A 107 -0.97 -10.39 -5.66
N GLU A 108 -0.37 -10.92 -4.60
CA GLU A 108 -1.03 -11.83 -3.66
C GLU A 108 -1.55 -11.09 -2.44
N ILE A 109 -2.54 -11.71 -1.82
CA ILE A 109 -3.06 -11.33 -0.52
C ILE A 109 -2.47 -12.27 0.53
N LEU A 110 -1.65 -11.70 1.41
CA LEU A 110 -1.09 -12.37 2.57
C LEU A 110 -1.97 -12.06 3.79
N VAL A 111 -2.52 -13.10 4.40
CA VAL A 111 -3.40 -13.00 5.57
C VAL A 111 -3.01 -13.99 6.64
N LEU A 112 -3.29 -13.62 7.90
CA LEU A 112 -3.12 -14.53 9.02
C LEU A 112 -4.46 -14.91 9.62
N ASN A 113 -4.70 -16.22 9.64
CA ASN A 113 -5.72 -16.81 10.47
C ASN A 113 -5.28 -16.81 11.93
N ARG A 114 -6.26 -16.74 12.83
CA ARG A 114 -6.05 -17.03 14.26
C ARG A 114 -5.31 -18.36 14.43
N TRP A 115 -4.27 -18.38 15.27
CA TRP A 115 -3.50 -19.58 15.65
C TRP A 115 -2.87 -20.34 14.48
N SER A 116 -2.62 -19.64 13.38
CA SER A 116 -1.97 -20.24 12.22
C SER A 116 -0.51 -20.59 12.50
N TRP A 117 -0.01 -21.65 11.86
CA TRP A 117 1.43 -21.97 11.81
C TRP A 117 2.19 -21.18 10.77
N GLY A 118 1.48 -20.56 9.84
CA GLY A 118 2.07 -19.82 8.75
C GLY A 118 1.14 -18.78 8.18
N ILE A 119 1.64 -18.05 7.19
CA ILE A 119 0.89 -17.02 6.49
C ILE A 119 0.06 -17.70 5.41
N SER A 120 -1.23 -17.41 5.36
CA SER A 120 -2.12 -17.90 4.31
C SER A 120 -2.03 -16.95 3.12
N THR A 121 -1.83 -17.50 1.95
CA THR A 121 -1.57 -16.79 0.69
C THR A 121 -2.73 -17.05 -0.26
N VAL A 122 -3.28 -15.96 -0.80
CA VAL A 122 -4.45 -15.97 -1.67
C VAL A 122 -4.11 -15.17 -2.92
N GLY A 123 -4.24 -15.78 -4.09
CA GLY A 123 -4.06 -15.08 -5.36
C GLY A 123 -5.14 -14.03 -5.57
N SER A 124 -4.84 -13.02 -6.36
CA SER A 124 -5.68 -11.83 -6.56
C SER A 124 -7.15 -12.12 -6.96
N GLY A 125 -7.38 -13.23 -7.68
CA GLY A 125 -8.70 -13.73 -8.07
C GLY A 125 -9.40 -14.62 -7.03
N GLY A 126 -8.95 -14.64 -5.77
CA GLY A 126 -9.56 -15.42 -4.68
C GLY A 126 -9.21 -16.90 -4.70
N GLN A 127 -8.07 -17.27 -5.30
CA GLN A 127 -7.60 -18.66 -5.32
C GLN A 127 -6.69 -18.91 -4.13
N ASP A 128 -6.97 -19.95 -3.33
CA ASP A 128 -6.10 -20.35 -2.24
C ASP A 128 -4.77 -20.89 -2.82
N GLN A 129 -3.65 -20.30 -2.42
CA GLN A 129 -2.31 -20.60 -2.95
C GLN A 129 -1.37 -21.01 -1.80
N PRO A 130 -1.63 -22.11 -1.10
CA PRO A 130 -0.94 -22.43 0.15
C PRO A 130 0.58 -22.57 -0.05
N ASP A 131 1.34 -21.69 0.60
CA ASP A 131 2.79 -21.83 0.69
C ASP A 131 3.19 -22.46 2.03
N ALA A 132 3.84 -23.62 1.96
CA ALA A 132 4.35 -24.32 3.12
C ALA A 132 5.69 -23.75 3.63
N SER A 133 6.39 -22.95 2.81
CA SER A 133 7.65 -22.29 3.16
C SER A 133 7.44 -21.25 4.26
N LEU A 134 6.31 -20.54 4.24
CA LEU A 134 5.90 -19.52 5.20
C LEU A 134 5.36 -20.11 6.53
N ARG A 135 5.71 -21.35 6.87
CA ARG A 135 5.30 -22.03 8.10
C ARG A 135 6.42 -22.02 9.13
N THR A 136 6.08 -21.66 10.36
CA THR A 136 6.94 -21.72 11.54
C THR A 136 6.85 -23.05 12.29
N GLY A 137 5.76 -23.80 12.09
CA GLY A 137 5.42 -24.96 12.92
C GLY A 137 5.00 -24.61 14.36
N ALA A 138 4.72 -23.34 14.65
CA ALA A 138 4.28 -22.84 15.96
C ALA A 138 2.88 -22.18 15.85
N TYR A 139 1.97 -22.48 16.79
CA TYR A 139 0.57 -21.98 16.84
C TYR A 139 0.43 -20.52 17.29
N THR A 140 1.36 -19.67 16.89
CA THR A 140 1.65 -18.48 17.69
C THR A 140 1.92 -17.24 16.86
N LEU A 141 1.72 -17.29 15.53
CA LEU A 141 1.71 -16.06 14.73
C LEU A 141 0.51 -15.21 15.16
N SER A 142 0.78 -13.95 15.53
CA SER A 142 -0.22 -13.10 16.18
C SER A 142 -0.10 -11.61 15.83
N SER A 143 0.26 -11.31 14.59
CA SER A 143 0.39 -9.92 14.10
C SER A 143 0.07 -9.82 12.62
N THR A 144 -0.09 -8.60 12.08
CA THR A 144 -0.17 -8.39 10.62
C THR A 144 1.21 -8.64 10.01
N PRO A 145 1.34 -9.44 8.92
CA PRO A 145 2.61 -9.59 8.22
C PRO A 145 3.08 -8.26 7.64
N HIS A 146 4.37 -8.19 7.32
CA HIS A 146 5.00 -7.08 6.63
C HIS A 146 5.90 -7.62 5.53
N VAL A 147 5.84 -7.03 4.34
CA VAL A 147 6.70 -7.39 3.20
C VAL A 147 7.60 -6.19 2.86
N ASP A 148 8.91 -6.38 2.81
CA ASP A 148 9.92 -5.37 2.41
C ASP A 148 11.28 -6.03 2.23
N ASP A 149 12.21 -5.38 1.53
CA ASP A 149 13.63 -5.75 1.51
C ASP A 149 14.30 -5.23 2.80
N VAL A 150 14.33 -6.07 3.84
CA VAL A 150 14.76 -5.67 5.19
C VAL A 150 16.26 -5.80 5.40
N ASP A 151 16.96 -6.59 4.59
CA ASP A 151 18.40 -6.79 4.70
C ASP A 151 19.24 -6.14 3.57
N GLY A 152 18.56 -5.63 2.54
CA GLY A 152 19.14 -4.84 1.45
C GLY A 152 19.80 -5.68 0.37
N ASP A 153 19.42 -6.95 0.21
CA ASP A 153 19.99 -7.84 -0.79
C ASP A 153 19.26 -7.80 -2.15
N GLY A 154 18.14 -7.08 -2.22
CA GLY A 154 17.32 -6.91 -3.40
C GLY A 154 16.19 -7.93 -3.53
N LYS A 155 16.02 -8.86 -2.57
CA LYS A 155 14.86 -9.72 -2.43
C LYS A 155 13.93 -9.21 -1.34
N LEU A 156 12.68 -9.65 -1.41
CA LEU A 156 11.69 -9.32 -0.40
C LEU A 156 11.78 -10.30 0.76
N GLU A 157 11.54 -9.78 1.97
CA GLU A 157 11.27 -10.59 3.14
C GLU A 157 9.83 -10.44 3.62
N VAL A 158 9.25 -11.55 4.06
CA VAL A 158 8.03 -11.53 4.85
C VAL A 158 8.37 -11.61 6.34
N VAL A 159 8.00 -10.58 7.09
CA VAL A 159 8.24 -10.44 8.53
C VAL A 159 6.94 -10.58 9.31
N VAL A 160 6.95 -11.37 10.39
CA VAL A 160 5.80 -11.53 11.27
C VAL A 160 6.19 -11.74 12.72
N GLY A 161 5.45 -11.10 13.62
CA GLY A 161 5.52 -11.31 15.06
C GLY A 161 4.63 -12.45 15.55
N GLY A 162 5.11 -13.20 16.53
CA GLY A 162 4.39 -14.26 17.20
C GLY A 162 5.10 -14.72 18.47
N ALA A 163 5.07 -16.03 18.73
CA ALA A 163 5.82 -16.66 19.82
C ALA A 163 6.52 -17.94 19.35
N THR A 164 7.44 -18.48 20.14
CA THR A 164 8.07 -19.79 19.88
C THR A 164 7.07 -20.93 19.97
N SER A 165 7.40 -22.11 19.44
CA SER A 165 6.60 -23.32 19.65
C SER A 165 6.34 -23.54 21.15
N GLY A 166 5.06 -23.61 21.54
CA GLY A 166 4.62 -23.68 22.94
C GLY A 166 4.31 -22.35 23.62
N GLY A 167 4.46 -21.21 22.95
CA GLY A 167 3.99 -19.89 23.40
C GLY A 167 4.76 -19.27 24.57
N ALA A 168 5.91 -19.83 24.95
CA ALA A 168 6.66 -19.40 26.13
C ALA A 168 7.41 -18.07 25.95
N ASN A 169 7.85 -17.75 24.72
CA ASN A 169 8.61 -16.54 24.41
C ASN A 169 8.08 -15.88 23.15
N GLY A 170 8.04 -14.54 23.12
CA GLY A 170 7.79 -13.80 21.88
C GLY A 170 8.87 -14.07 20.84
N ALA A 171 8.50 -14.08 19.57
CA ALA A 171 9.38 -14.34 18.44
C ALA A 171 9.03 -13.43 17.26
N VAL A 172 10.03 -13.14 16.43
CA VAL A 172 9.86 -12.57 15.10
C VAL A 172 10.39 -13.59 14.12
N TYR A 173 9.60 -13.90 13.10
CA TYR A 173 9.97 -14.78 12.01
C TYR A 173 10.13 -13.93 10.75
N ILE A 174 11.15 -14.25 9.98
CA ILE A 174 11.52 -13.56 8.74
C ILE A 174 11.80 -14.67 7.72
N TRP A 175 11.16 -14.58 6.56
CA TRP A 175 11.42 -15.45 5.41
C TRP A 175 11.86 -14.60 4.25
N ASP A 176 13.00 -14.96 3.66
CA ASP A 176 13.43 -14.55 2.32
C ASP A 176 12.49 -15.23 1.30
N VAL A 177 11.94 -14.44 0.39
CA VAL A 177 10.98 -14.88 -0.64
C VAL A 177 11.46 -14.48 -2.04
N ASN A 178 10.82 -15.03 -3.08
CA ASN A 178 11.35 -14.92 -4.43
C ASN A 178 11.17 -13.53 -5.07
N GLY A 179 10.19 -12.74 -4.60
CA GLY A 179 9.94 -11.39 -5.10
C GLY A 179 11.15 -10.48 -4.94
N ASP A 180 11.36 -9.60 -5.91
CA ASP A 180 12.40 -8.58 -5.95
C ASP A 180 11.96 -7.30 -5.20
N ALA A 181 12.93 -6.54 -4.69
CA ALA A 181 12.67 -5.32 -3.92
C ALA A 181 11.92 -4.22 -4.72
N ASP A 182 11.92 -4.30 -6.05
CA ASP A 182 11.18 -3.41 -6.95
C ASP A 182 9.84 -3.97 -7.44
N ASP A 183 9.43 -5.16 -6.99
CA ASP A 183 8.13 -5.75 -7.27
C ASP A 183 6.97 -4.97 -6.62
N ALA A 184 5.75 -5.30 -7.03
CA ALA A 184 4.56 -4.58 -6.62
C ALA A 184 4.29 -4.75 -5.11
N LEU A 185 4.36 -3.65 -4.35
CA LEU A 185 3.95 -3.57 -2.95
C LEU A 185 2.75 -2.62 -2.73
N PRO A 186 1.52 -2.97 -3.17
CA PRO A 186 0.35 -2.10 -3.02
C PRO A 186 0.03 -1.72 -1.56
N TRP A 187 0.11 -2.71 -0.67
CA TRP A 187 -0.21 -2.55 0.73
C TRP A 187 0.64 -3.51 1.57
N PRO A 188 1.96 -3.27 1.69
CA PRO A 188 2.92 -4.24 2.23
C PRO A 188 2.86 -4.39 3.75
N MET A 189 2.11 -3.53 4.46
CA MET A 189 2.05 -3.54 5.92
C MET A 189 0.78 -2.93 6.48
N PHE A 190 0.55 -3.12 7.78
CA PHE A 190 -0.53 -2.44 8.51
C PHE A 190 -0.45 -0.92 8.30
N HIS A 191 -1.55 -0.32 7.86
CA HIS A 191 -1.65 1.10 7.48
C HIS A 191 -0.70 1.53 6.35
N GLN A 192 -0.49 0.63 5.38
CA GLN A 192 0.14 0.83 4.06
C GLN A 192 1.65 1.12 4.06
N ASN A 193 2.17 1.92 4.99
CA ASN A 193 3.59 2.30 5.02
C ASN A 193 4.14 2.45 6.45
N VAL A 194 5.46 2.66 6.54
CA VAL A 194 6.20 2.80 7.81
C VAL A 194 5.71 3.97 8.68
N ALA A 195 5.13 5.01 8.06
CA ALA A 195 4.51 6.15 8.75
C ALA A 195 3.06 5.88 9.18
N ARG A 196 2.51 4.71 8.83
CA ARG A 196 1.15 4.25 9.18
C ARG A 196 0.05 5.20 8.76
N THR A 197 0.20 5.83 7.59
CA THR A 197 -0.75 6.86 7.14
C THR A 197 -2.10 6.29 6.69
N GLY A 198 -2.16 5.01 6.33
CA GLY A 198 -3.37 4.38 5.79
C GLY A 198 -3.81 4.96 4.44
N ARG A 199 -2.90 5.62 3.71
CA ARG A 199 -3.16 6.24 2.42
C ARG A 199 -2.54 5.37 1.32
N CYS A 200 -3.35 4.86 0.40
CA CYS A 200 -2.83 4.23 -0.81
C CYS A 200 -2.22 5.29 -1.72
N SER A 201 -0.91 5.19 -1.98
CA SER A 201 -0.14 6.13 -2.81
C SER A 201 0.07 5.67 -4.25
N LEU A 202 -0.38 4.47 -4.62
CA LEU A 202 -0.15 3.85 -5.94
C LEU A 202 -0.64 4.70 -7.12
N PHE A 203 -1.61 5.58 -6.87
CA PHE A 203 -2.16 6.51 -7.88
C PHE A 203 -1.77 7.96 -7.68
N LEU A 204 -0.93 8.26 -6.68
CA LEU A 204 -0.19 9.51 -6.61
C LEU A 204 1.10 9.33 -7.41
N ARG A 205 1.00 8.94 -8.69
CA ARG A 205 2.19 8.90 -9.55
C ARG A 205 2.89 10.26 -9.49
N PRO A 206 4.23 10.31 -9.59
CA PRO A 206 4.94 11.57 -9.63
C PRO A 206 4.29 12.51 -10.65
N SER A 207 3.82 13.67 -10.18
CA SER A 207 3.04 14.61 -10.98
C SER A 207 3.61 16.01 -10.84
N LEU A 208 3.85 16.65 -11.99
CA LEU A 208 4.47 17.96 -12.05
C LEU A 208 3.47 19.06 -11.66
N GLY A 209 3.66 19.60 -10.44
CA GLY A 209 3.07 20.87 -10.03
C GLY A 209 3.98 22.03 -10.42
N PHE A 210 3.53 22.88 -11.36
CA PHE A 210 4.23 24.09 -11.78
C PHE A 210 3.23 25.22 -12.07
N PRO A 211 3.49 26.48 -11.66
CA PRO A 211 2.53 27.56 -11.86
C PRO A 211 2.33 27.88 -13.35
N GLY A 212 1.08 28.16 -13.73
CA GLY A 212 0.74 28.59 -15.09
C GLY A 212 1.16 30.03 -15.43
N GLU A 213 1.51 30.84 -14.42
CA GLU A 213 1.99 32.22 -14.60
C GLU A 213 3.07 32.55 -13.55
N ILE A 214 4.15 33.19 -13.99
CA ILE A 214 5.22 33.71 -13.14
C ILE A 214 5.31 35.22 -13.39
N ARG A 215 5.14 36.02 -12.34
CA ARG A 215 5.29 37.48 -12.41
C ARG A 215 6.53 37.91 -11.64
N VAL A 216 7.42 38.62 -12.33
CA VAL A 216 8.63 39.20 -11.76
C VAL A 216 8.58 40.70 -11.99
N PHE A 217 8.72 41.49 -10.93
CA PHE A 217 8.66 42.95 -10.99
C PHE A 217 10.06 43.51 -10.76
N HIS A 218 10.60 44.23 -11.74
CA HIS A 218 11.90 44.89 -11.62
C HIS A 218 11.70 46.36 -11.22
N GLN A 219 12.42 46.81 -10.19
CA GLN A 219 12.39 48.21 -9.80
C GLN A 219 13.22 49.07 -10.77
N TYR A 220 12.65 50.22 -11.18
CA TYR A 220 13.40 51.14 -12.04
C TYR A 220 14.65 51.67 -11.31
N GLY A 221 15.81 51.50 -11.93
CA GLY A 221 17.11 51.96 -11.43
C GLY A 221 17.78 51.07 -10.37
N SER A 222 17.26 49.87 -10.09
CA SER A 222 17.86 48.94 -9.11
C SER A 222 18.97 48.05 -9.67
N GLY A 223 19.20 48.09 -10.99
CA GLY A 223 20.24 47.30 -11.64
C GLY A 223 19.79 46.79 -13.01
N GLU A 224 20.47 45.74 -13.46
CA GLU A 224 20.34 45.17 -14.81
C GLU A 224 19.58 43.83 -14.82
N THR A 225 19.29 43.27 -13.64
CA THR A 225 18.70 41.95 -13.48
C THR A 225 17.69 41.91 -12.33
N GLU A 226 16.65 41.11 -12.49
CA GLU A 226 15.67 40.81 -11.44
C GLU A 226 15.54 39.30 -11.24
N THR A 227 15.25 38.85 -10.02
CA THR A 227 15.18 37.43 -9.68
C THR A 227 13.79 37.03 -9.19
N GLY A 228 13.16 36.08 -9.88
CA GLY A 228 11.96 35.37 -9.43
C GLY A 228 12.30 34.01 -8.82
N TYR A 229 11.45 33.53 -7.90
CA TYR A 229 11.56 32.19 -7.32
C TYR A 229 10.27 31.42 -7.60
N VAL A 230 10.44 30.21 -8.11
CA VAL A 230 9.33 29.28 -8.38
C VAL A 230 9.71 27.93 -7.79
N SER A 231 8.73 27.12 -7.41
CA SER A 231 8.98 25.74 -7.00
C SER A 231 8.37 24.80 -8.01
N VAL A 232 9.19 23.87 -8.50
CA VAL A 232 8.71 22.61 -9.08
C VAL A 232 8.24 21.75 -7.90
N ARG A 233 7.03 21.21 -8.00
CA ARG A 233 6.45 20.36 -6.95
C ARG A 233 6.19 18.97 -7.52
N ASN A 234 6.44 17.95 -6.70
CA ASN A 234 5.78 16.67 -6.88
C ASN A 234 4.47 16.71 -6.12
N GLU A 235 3.36 16.73 -6.83
CA GLU A 235 2.01 16.66 -6.25
C GLU A 235 1.56 15.21 -6.01
N GLY A 236 2.34 14.25 -6.51
CA GLY A 236 2.23 12.84 -6.20
C GLY A 236 3.22 12.39 -5.12
N GLU A 237 3.52 11.11 -5.12
CA GLU A 237 4.49 10.40 -4.29
C GLU A 237 5.65 9.93 -5.20
N GLY A 238 6.73 9.40 -4.62
CA GLY A 238 7.92 8.99 -5.38
C GLY A 238 8.77 10.17 -5.87
N THR A 239 9.54 9.96 -6.94
CA THR A 239 10.41 10.99 -7.53
C THR A 239 10.25 11.07 -9.04
N PHE A 240 10.49 12.24 -9.61
CA PHE A 240 10.62 12.38 -11.07
C PHE A 240 11.70 13.38 -11.46
N ASP A 241 12.25 13.15 -12.64
CA ASP A 241 13.18 14.08 -13.28
C ASP A 241 12.42 15.19 -14.01
N TRP A 242 12.89 16.42 -13.85
CA TRP A 242 12.30 17.60 -14.45
C TRP A 242 13.36 18.44 -15.18
N SER A 243 12.93 19.18 -16.19
CA SER A 243 13.75 20.18 -16.88
C SER A 243 12.89 21.36 -17.33
N ILE A 244 13.50 22.54 -17.43
CA ILE A 244 12.87 23.76 -17.93
C ILE A 244 13.54 24.14 -19.24
N THR A 245 12.75 24.20 -20.30
CA THR A 245 13.17 24.69 -21.61
C THR A 245 12.40 25.97 -21.94
N HIS A 246 13.09 27.01 -22.43
CA HIS A 246 12.45 28.28 -22.81
C HIS A 246 13.13 28.92 -24.03
N ALA A 247 12.40 29.81 -24.71
CA ALA A 247 12.92 30.62 -25.82
C ALA A 247 13.31 32.05 -25.42
N ILE A 248 13.11 32.42 -24.15
CA ILE A 248 13.38 33.78 -23.65
C ILE A 248 14.89 33.96 -23.51
N THR A 249 15.51 34.76 -24.40
CA THR A 249 16.97 34.94 -24.45
C THR A 249 17.56 35.64 -23.24
N ARG A 250 16.76 36.44 -22.55
CA ARG A 250 17.15 37.24 -21.37
C ARG A 250 16.87 36.53 -20.05
N LEU A 251 16.39 35.29 -20.08
CA LEU A 251 16.06 34.50 -18.90
C LEU A 251 17.13 33.44 -18.68
N GLN A 252 17.55 33.27 -17.44
CA GLN A 252 18.35 32.14 -16.97
C GLN A 252 17.59 31.42 -15.85
N THR A 253 17.59 30.09 -15.88
CA THR A 253 16.99 29.25 -14.83
C THR A 253 18.06 28.49 -14.06
N ILE A 254 17.95 28.46 -12.72
CA ILE A 254 18.95 27.84 -11.84
C ILE A 254 18.25 27.02 -10.73
N PRO A 255 18.42 25.69 -10.67
CA PRO A 255 18.98 24.85 -11.74
C PRO A 255 18.00 24.74 -12.93
N PRO A 256 18.46 24.41 -14.15
CA PRO A 256 17.60 24.22 -15.32
C PRO A 256 16.91 22.84 -15.33
N SER A 257 17.36 21.91 -14.50
CA SER A 257 16.84 20.54 -14.38
C SER A 257 17.21 19.93 -13.04
N GLY A 258 16.56 18.83 -12.67
CA GLY A 258 16.90 18.05 -11.48
C GLY A 258 15.92 16.90 -11.25
N THR A 259 16.02 16.26 -10.09
CA THR A 259 15.07 15.25 -9.61
C THR A 259 14.33 15.83 -8.40
N VAL A 260 13.02 15.60 -8.29
CA VAL A 260 12.20 16.12 -7.18
C VAL A 260 11.37 15.02 -6.52
N THR A 261 11.46 14.95 -5.19
CA THR A 261 10.61 14.08 -4.36
C THR A 261 9.39 14.83 -3.81
N SER A 262 9.55 16.11 -3.47
CA SER A 262 8.46 16.94 -2.91
C SER A 262 8.47 18.36 -3.48
N ILE A 263 9.53 19.13 -3.25
CA ILE A 263 9.70 20.50 -3.76
C ILE A 263 11.15 20.72 -4.20
N ALA A 264 11.33 21.34 -5.36
CA ALA A 264 12.61 21.84 -5.85
C ALA A 264 12.48 23.33 -6.19
N PRO A 265 13.22 24.24 -5.51
CA PRO A 265 13.22 25.65 -5.85
C PRO A 265 14.01 25.90 -7.13
N VAL A 266 13.49 26.81 -7.96
CA VAL A 266 14.10 27.28 -9.20
C VAL A 266 14.16 28.79 -9.17
N GLN A 267 15.36 29.33 -9.43
CA GLN A 267 15.58 30.75 -9.61
C GLN A 267 15.40 31.11 -11.09
N PHE A 268 14.68 32.19 -11.35
CA PHE A 268 14.50 32.81 -12.65
C PHE A 268 15.21 34.16 -12.64
N VAL A 269 16.40 34.24 -13.24
CA VAL A 269 17.17 35.49 -13.36
C VAL A 269 16.87 36.11 -14.72
N ILE A 270 16.27 37.30 -14.72
CA ILE A 270 15.86 38.00 -15.94
C ILE A 270 16.74 39.23 -16.10
N THR A 271 17.47 39.33 -17.22
CA THR A 271 18.18 40.54 -17.62
C THR A 271 17.18 41.55 -18.17
N THR A 272 17.12 42.74 -17.58
CA THR A 272 16.11 43.77 -17.85
C THR A 272 16.64 44.97 -18.63
N THR A 273 17.88 44.88 -19.12
CA THR A 273 18.43 45.80 -20.12
C THR A 273 18.47 45.23 -21.53
N ASP A 274 18.26 46.12 -22.52
CA ASP A 274 18.11 45.80 -23.94
C ASP A 274 19.43 45.51 -24.64
#